data_AF-B7QEY4-F1
#
_entry.id   AF-B7QEY4-F1
#
_cell.length_a   1.000
_cell.length_b   1.000
_cell.length_c   1.000
_cell.angle_alpha   90.00
_cell.angle_beta   90.00
_cell.angle_gamma   90.00
#
_symmetry.space_group_name_H-M   'P 1'
#
loop_
_entity.id
_entity.type
_entity.pdbx_description
1 polymer ?
#
loop_
_entity_poly.entity_id
_entity_poly.type
_entity_poly.pdbx_seq_one_letter_code
_entity_poly.pdbx_strand_id
1 'polypeptide(L)'
;MALSRSFLSEPQDIFLFSDSEDYVTLDSLLEEGLALGQDMPPLARSDPRSTPLTVLYSSGTTGLPKGVVSTHFNFVSQMVQMGTEGENMCNYTDVIVLWLPSTHLSGVFFCLVALAQGATALLFPGFKLDLLLAGIQRYQATLFPLLPTYAAAVSQSPLVSQFNVSSVRTIGIGGNATPEVVAQELARIFNIESLIHGR
;
A
#
# COMPACT_ATOMS: atom_id res chain seq x y z
N MET A 1 -20.67 -10.53 -2.82
CA MET A 1 -21.34 -10.34 -1.51
C MET A 1 -21.04 -11.41 -0.46
N ALA A 2 -21.03 -12.72 -0.77
CA ALA A 2 -20.70 -13.75 0.25
C ALA A 2 -19.20 -13.76 0.65
N LEU A 3 -18.28 -13.59 -0.31
CA LEU A 3 -16.84 -13.57 -0.07
C LEU A 3 -16.35 -12.35 0.73
N SER A 4 -17.05 -11.21 0.66
CA SER A 4 -16.63 -10.00 1.38
C SER A 4 -16.94 -10.05 2.87
N ARG A 5 -17.94 -10.83 3.31
CA ARG A 5 -18.30 -10.91 4.73
C ARG A 5 -17.34 -11.76 5.56
N SER A 6 -16.81 -12.85 5.01
CA SER A 6 -15.84 -13.69 5.73
C SER A 6 -14.45 -13.05 5.76
N PHE A 7 -14.03 -12.38 4.70
CA PHE A 7 -12.71 -11.72 4.63
C PHE A 7 -12.63 -10.47 5.50
N LEU A 8 -13.76 -9.79 5.73
CA LEU A 8 -13.84 -8.59 6.55
C LEU A 8 -14.33 -8.89 7.97
N SER A 9 -14.12 -10.11 8.49
CA SER A 9 -14.38 -10.42 9.90
C SER A 9 -13.47 -9.60 10.82
N GLU A 10 -13.69 -9.68 12.13
CA GLU A 10 -12.72 -9.15 13.10
C GLU A 10 -11.33 -9.76 12.85
N PRO A 11 -10.24 -8.98 13.07
CA PRO A 11 -8.89 -9.47 12.93
C PRO A 11 -8.69 -10.68 13.85
N GLN A 12 -8.20 -11.79 13.30
CA GLN A 12 -7.99 -13.02 14.08
C GLN A 12 -6.66 -12.99 14.82
N ASP A 13 -5.67 -12.31 14.25
CA ASP A 13 -4.33 -12.18 14.82
C ASP A 13 -3.99 -10.70 14.98
N ILE A 14 -3.54 -10.34 16.19
CA ILE A 14 -3.06 -9.00 16.52
C ILE A 14 -1.61 -9.13 16.93
N PHE A 15 -0.73 -8.44 16.19
CA PHE A 15 0.70 -8.38 16.46
C PHE A 15 1.08 -6.98 16.90
N LEU A 16 1.88 -6.87 17.96
CA LEU A 16 2.34 -5.59 18.49
C LEU A 16 3.83 -5.38 18.25
N PHE A 17 4.19 -4.15 17.89
CA PHE A 17 5.59 -3.71 17.77
C PHE A 17 6.16 -3.26 19.12
N SER A 18 5.35 -3.28 20.18
CA SER A 18 5.70 -2.97 21.56
C SER A 18 5.54 -4.21 22.44
N ASP A 19 6.11 -4.14 23.64
CA ASP A 19 5.92 -5.16 24.68
C ASP A 19 4.43 -5.39 24.98
N SER A 20 4.08 -6.66 25.20
CA SER A 20 2.73 -7.09 25.53
C SER A 20 2.75 -8.49 26.15
N GLU A 21 1.90 -8.71 27.16
CA GLU A 21 1.62 -10.04 27.71
C GLU A 21 0.42 -10.71 27.03
N ASP A 22 -0.48 -9.91 26.44
CA ASP A 22 -1.76 -10.37 25.88
C ASP A 22 -1.71 -10.68 24.37
N TYR A 23 -0.65 -10.22 23.68
CA TYR A 23 -0.54 -10.30 22.23
C TYR A 23 0.84 -10.74 21.79
N VAL A 24 0.92 -11.38 20.62
CA VAL A 24 2.19 -11.74 20.00
C VAL A 24 2.93 -10.46 19.62
N THR A 25 4.19 -10.33 20.05
CA THR A 25 5.02 -9.16 19.75
C THR A 25 5.96 -9.43 18.59
N LEU A 26 6.43 -8.39 17.91
CA LEU A 26 7.47 -8.49 16.90
C LEU A 26 8.73 -9.16 17.49
N ASP A 27 9.12 -8.82 18.72
CA ASP A 27 10.27 -9.41 19.38
C ASP A 27 10.10 -10.92 19.60
N SER A 28 8.92 -11.36 20.03
CA SER A 28 8.63 -12.80 20.17
C SER A 28 8.71 -13.56 18.84
N LEU A 29 8.23 -12.94 17.74
CA LEU A 29 8.36 -13.50 16.40
C LEU A 29 9.82 -13.56 15.92
N LEU A 30 10.62 -12.55 16.25
CA LEU A 30 12.05 -12.53 15.92
C LEU A 30 12.79 -13.61 16.70
N GLU A 31 12.51 -13.79 17.99
CA GLU A 31 13.08 -14.85 18.82
C GLU A 31 12.72 -16.25 18.29
N GLU A 32 11.45 -16.48 17.96
CA GLU A 32 11.00 -17.73 17.34
C GLU A 32 11.72 -17.98 16.02
N GLY A 33 11.81 -16.97 15.15
CA GLY A 33 12.51 -17.06 13.88
C GLY A 33 14.01 -17.36 14.03
N LEU A 34 14.68 -16.76 15.00
CA LEU A 34 16.09 -17.04 15.32
C LEU A 34 16.28 -18.45 15.87
N ALA A 35 15.34 -18.94 16.68
CA ALA A 35 15.35 -20.29 17.22
C ALA A 35 15.20 -21.38 16.14
N LEU A 36 14.63 -21.06 14.97
CA LEU A 36 14.57 -21.97 13.81
C LEU A 36 15.96 -22.27 13.20
N GLY A 37 17.03 -21.64 13.69
CA GLY A 37 18.40 -22.00 13.35
C GLY A 37 18.82 -21.60 11.93
N GLN A 38 18.14 -20.62 11.32
CA GLN A 38 18.65 -20.02 10.10
C GLN A 38 19.82 -19.10 10.44
N ASP A 39 21.00 -19.38 9.88
CA ASP A 39 22.15 -18.48 9.90
C ASP A 39 21.77 -17.18 9.17
N MET A 40 21.20 -16.24 9.92
CA MET A 40 21.02 -14.88 9.45
C MET A 40 22.36 -14.16 9.63
N PRO A 41 23.00 -13.69 8.54
CA PRO A 41 24.21 -12.91 8.69
C PRO A 41 23.91 -11.71 9.60
N PRO A 42 24.83 -11.33 10.50
CA PRO A 42 24.62 -10.19 11.37
C PRO A 42 24.26 -8.98 10.51
N LEU A 43 23.24 -8.23 10.93
CA LEU A 43 22.86 -6.97 10.29
C LEU A 43 24.03 -5.99 10.43
N ALA A 44 24.98 -6.05 9.51
CA ALA A 44 26.06 -5.09 9.43
C ALA A 44 25.40 -3.73 9.17
N ARG A 45 25.63 -2.76 10.06
CA ARG A 45 25.24 -1.37 9.80
C ARG A 45 26.09 -0.84 8.65
N SER A 46 25.63 -1.08 7.43
CA SER A 46 26.24 -0.62 6.20
C SER A 46 25.63 0.72 5.78
N ASP A 47 26.32 1.45 4.90
CA ASP A 47 25.85 2.74 4.42
C ASP A 47 24.53 2.58 3.64
N PRO A 48 23.41 3.19 4.07
CA PRO A 48 22.10 3.02 3.43
C PRO A 48 22.07 3.53 1.99
N ARG A 49 23.02 4.40 1.58
CA ARG A 49 23.11 4.91 0.20
C ARG A 49 23.66 3.87 -0.78
N SER A 50 24.44 2.92 -0.30
CA SER A 50 25.08 1.88 -1.11
C SER A 50 24.53 0.48 -0.85
N THR A 51 23.82 0.28 0.27
CA THR A 51 23.23 -1.02 0.62
C THR A 51 21.92 -1.26 -0.14
N PRO A 52 21.82 -2.32 -0.97
CA PRO A 52 20.58 -2.70 -1.64
C PRO A 52 19.49 -3.11 -0.64
N LEU A 53 18.26 -2.64 -0.84
CA LEU A 53 17.07 -3.11 -0.12
C LEU A 53 16.24 -4.06 -0.99
N THR A 54 16.04 -3.72 -2.26
CA THR A 54 15.22 -4.53 -3.17
C THR A 54 15.85 -4.67 -4.54
N VAL A 55 15.58 -5.80 -5.21
CA VAL A 55 15.76 -5.96 -6.65
C VAL A 55 14.39 -6.22 -7.27
N LEU A 56 13.85 -5.20 -7.96
CA LEU A 56 12.53 -5.28 -8.60
C LEU A 56 12.68 -5.23 -10.11
N TYR A 57 11.86 -5.99 -10.83
CA TYR A 57 11.96 -6.07 -12.28
C TYR A 57 11.10 -5.02 -12.97
N SER A 58 11.72 -4.24 -13.83
CA SER A 58 11.03 -3.39 -14.79
C SER A 58 10.71 -4.18 -16.07
N SER A 59 9.62 -3.85 -16.76
CA SER A 59 9.20 -4.52 -18.00
C SER A 59 10.21 -4.37 -19.15
N GLY A 60 11.07 -3.34 -19.10
CA GLY A 60 12.06 -3.05 -20.13
C GLY A 60 11.42 -2.57 -21.44
N THR A 61 11.51 -1.27 -21.73
CA THR A 61 10.88 -0.69 -22.94
C THR A 61 11.53 -1.12 -24.26
N THR A 62 12.69 -1.78 -24.21
CA THR A 62 13.50 -2.12 -25.40
C THR A 62 14.10 -3.53 -25.36
N GLY A 63 13.67 -4.42 -24.45
CA GLY A 63 14.26 -5.76 -24.34
C GLY A 63 13.75 -6.57 -23.15
N LEU A 64 14.56 -7.52 -22.67
CA LEU A 64 14.22 -8.36 -21.52
C LEU A 64 14.04 -7.53 -20.23
N PRO A 65 13.25 -8.02 -19.26
CA PRO A 65 13.09 -7.38 -17.95
C PRO A 65 14.44 -7.12 -17.28
N LYS A 66 14.60 -5.94 -16.70
CA LYS A 66 15.84 -5.51 -16.02
C LYS A 66 15.60 -5.41 -14.52
N GLY A 67 16.49 -6.01 -13.73
CA GLY A 67 16.51 -5.86 -12.29
C GLY A 67 16.97 -4.46 -11.90
N VAL A 68 16.09 -3.72 -11.24
CA VAL A 68 16.35 -2.40 -10.67
C VAL A 68 16.76 -2.61 -9.23
N VAL A 69 18.01 -2.27 -8.93
CA VAL A 69 18.54 -2.27 -7.57
C VAL A 69 18.20 -0.95 -6.90
N SER A 70 17.43 -1.00 -5.83
CA SER A 70 17.08 0.18 -5.03
C SER A 70 17.66 0.04 -3.63
N THR A 71 18.28 1.10 -3.14
CA THR A 71 18.97 1.10 -1.84
C THR A 71 18.03 1.50 -0.70
N HIS A 72 18.44 1.27 0.54
CA HIS A 72 17.70 1.74 1.72
C HIS A 72 17.45 3.26 1.65
N PHE A 73 18.45 4.04 1.23
CA PHE A 73 18.32 5.48 1.09
C PHE A 73 17.26 5.89 0.06
N ASN A 74 17.09 5.12 -1.04
CA ASN A 74 16.05 5.42 -2.02
C ASN A 74 14.65 5.34 -1.40
N PHE A 75 14.36 4.26 -0.66
CA PHE A 75 13.07 4.09 0.00
C PHE A 75 12.86 5.08 1.14
N VAL A 76 13.86 5.33 2.00
CA VAL A 76 13.74 6.31 3.09
C VAL A 76 13.47 7.71 2.52
N SER A 77 14.20 8.10 1.47
CA SER A 77 13.97 9.39 0.81
C SER A 77 12.54 9.49 0.24
N GLN A 78 12.01 8.38 -0.29
CA GLN A 78 10.65 8.34 -0.83
C GLN A 78 9.59 8.41 0.28
N MET A 79 9.80 7.72 1.41
CA MET A 79 8.91 7.76 2.58
C MET A 79 8.85 9.17 3.17
N VAL A 80 10.00 9.85 3.30
CA VAL A 80 10.05 11.25 3.77
C VAL A 80 9.31 12.19 2.81
N GLN A 81 9.55 12.07 1.49
CA GLN A 81 8.87 12.90 0.50
C GLN A 81 7.34 12.72 0.50
N MET A 82 6.86 11.52 0.78
CA MET A 82 5.43 11.19 0.74
C MET A 82 4.74 11.41 2.08
N GLY A 83 5.52 11.42 3.15
CA GLY A 83 5.05 11.63 4.50
C GLY A 83 4.75 13.09 4.84
N THR A 84 4.51 13.34 6.11
CA THR A 84 4.14 14.64 6.68
C THR A 84 5.18 15.73 6.48
N GLU A 85 6.44 15.37 6.24
CA GLU A 85 7.54 16.32 5.98
C GLU A 85 7.65 16.74 4.51
N GLY A 86 6.95 16.06 3.60
CA GLY A 86 6.95 16.36 2.17
C GLY A 86 5.56 16.72 1.65
N GLU A 87 5.02 15.90 0.75
CA GLU A 87 3.74 16.11 0.09
C GLU A 87 2.53 15.82 0.99
N ASN A 88 2.75 15.28 2.19
CA ASN A 88 1.72 14.92 3.17
C ASN A 88 0.62 14.03 2.56
N MET A 89 1.02 13.09 1.70
CA MET A 89 0.10 12.15 1.05
C MET A 89 -0.45 11.14 2.06
N CYS A 90 0.33 10.78 3.09
CA CYS A 90 -0.04 9.83 4.11
C CYS A 90 0.49 10.22 5.51
N ASN A 91 -0.36 10.04 6.53
CA ASN A 91 -0.04 10.19 7.94
C ASN A 91 -0.71 9.10 8.80
N TYR A 92 -0.48 9.12 10.10
CA TYR A 92 -0.93 8.10 11.05
C TYR A 92 -2.46 7.94 11.16
N THR A 93 -3.25 8.91 10.68
CA THR A 93 -4.71 8.80 10.63
C THR A 93 -5.23 8.12 9.37
N ASP A 94 -4.35 7.83 8.41
CA ASP A 94 -4.75 7.21 7.16
C ASP A 94 -4.99 5.71 7.27
N VAL A 95 -5.93 5.26 6.46
CA VAL A 95 -6.25 3.85 6.24
C VAL A 95 -6.11 3.58 4.74
N ILE A 96 -5.03 2.90 4.36
CA ILE A 96 -4.62 2.66 2.97
C ILE A 96 -5.20 1.35 2.45
N VAL A 97 -5.82 1.37 1.27
CA VAL A 97 -6.29 0.16 0.58
C VAL A 97 -5.13 -0.50 -0.15
N LEU A 98 -4.43 -1.43 0.50
CA LEU A 98 -3.25 -2.10 -0.04
C LEU A 98 -3.60 -3.42 -0.74
N TRP A 99 -3.94 -3.33 -2.02
CA TRP A 99 -4.25 -4.47 -2.90
C TRP A 99 -3.19 -4.72 -3.98
N LEU A 100 -2.24 -3.79 -4.11
CA LEU A 100 -1.18 -3.83 -5.10
C LEU A 100 -0.22 -4.99 -4.82
N PRO A 101 0.33 -5.66 -5.86
CA PRO A 101 1.24 -6.78 -5.65
C PRO A 101 2.49 -6.37 -4.85
N SER A 102 2.81 -7.12 -3.80
CA SER A 102 4.04 -6.96 -3.02
C SER A 102 5.31 -7.33 -3.80
N THR A 103 5.16 -7.92 -5.00
CA THR A 103 6.25 -8.20 -5.94
C THR A 103 6.55 -7.03 -6.88
N HIS A 104 5.75 -5.96 -6.83
CA HIS A 104 5.93 -4.76 -7.63
C HIS A 104 6.30 -3.56 -6.73
N LEU A 105 7.01 -2.58 -7.28
CA LEU A 105 7.48 -1.40 -6.54
C LEU A 105 6.33 -0.71 -5.80
N SER A 106 5.17 -0.56 -6.44
CA SER A 106 4.02 0.11 -5.84
C SER A 106 3.49 -0.60 -4.58
N GLY A 107 3.44 -1.93 -4.54
CA GLY A 107 3.00 -2.66 -3.35
C GLY A 107 4.00 -2.56 -2.20
N VAL A 108 5.30 -2.73 -2.50
CA VAL A 108 6.37 -2.54 -1.50
C VAL A 108 6.35 -1.11 -0.95
N PHE A 109 6.26 -0.13 -1.85
CA PHE A 109 6.25 1.29 -1.52
C PHE A 109 5.11 1.68 -0.57
N PHE A 110 3.84 1.39 -0.92
CA PHE A 110 2.71 1.78 -0.06
C PHE A 110 2.70 1.01 1.27
N CYS A 111 3.22 -0.22 1.31
CA CYS A 111 3.41 -0.94 2.57
C CYS A 111 4.41 -0.22 3.48
N LEU A 112 5.57 0.17 2.94
CA LEU A 112 6.60 0.87 3.70
C LEU A 112 6.16 2.28 4.13
N VAL A 113 5.44 3.01 3.28
CA VAL A 113 4.85 4.31 3.65
C VAL A 113 3.87 4.15 4.80
N ALA A 114 2.99 3.13 4.78
CA ALA A 114 2.05 2.90 5.88
C ALA A 114 2.79 2.70 7.20
N LEU A 115 3.80 1.82 7.20
CA LEU A 115 4.61 1.53 8.38
C LEU A 115 5.38 2.76 8.87
N ALA A 116 6.05 3.48 7.98
CA ALA A 116 6.86 4.65 8.34
C ALA A 116 6.01 5.80 8.90
N GLN A 117 4.78 5.97 8.37
CA GLN A 117 3.88 7.05 8.77
C GLN A 117 2.96 6.68 9.95
N GLY A 118 3.02 5.43 10.42
CA GLY A 118 2.10 4.92 11.46
C GLY A 118 0.66 4.78 10.97
N ALA A 119 0.44 4.69 9.66
CA ALA A 119 -0.88 4.54 9.06
C ALA A 119 -1.36 3.08 9.11
N THR A 120 -2.65 2.88 8.93
CA THR A 120 -3.24 1.53 8.82
C THR A 120 -3.16 1.05 7.37
N ALA A 121 -2.66 -0.16 7.13
CA ALA A 121 -2.70 -0.81 5.81
C ALA A 121 -3.74 -1.93 5.79
N LEU A 122 -4.78 -1.77 4.97
CA LEU A 122 -5.76 -2.83 4.69
C LEU A 122 -5.21 -3.73 3.58
N LEU A 123 -4.72 -4.92 3.94
CA LEU A 123 -4.14 -5.86 3.00
C LEU A 123 -5.23 -6.67 2.27
N PHE A 124 -5.18 -6.65 0.93
CA PHE A 124 -6.05 -7.45 0.09
C PHE A 124 -5.24 -8.37 -0.82
N PRO A 125 -5.73 -9.58 -1.14
CA PRO A 125 -5.00 -10.55 -1.97
C PRO A 125 -4.85 -10.12 -3.45
N GLY A 126 -5.47 -9.01 -3.85
CA GLY A 126 -5.42 -8.47 -5.20
C GLY A 126 -6.63 -7.59 -5.52
N PHE A 127 -6.78 -7.22 -6.79
CA PHE A 127 -7.90 -6.39 -7.22
C PHE A 127 -9.21 -7.19 -7.32
N LYS A 128 -10.09 -7.00 -6.34
CA LYS A 128 -11.48 -7.47 -6.38
C LYS A 128 -12.38 -6.32 -5.95
N LEU A 129 -12.93 -5.59 -6.92
CA LEU A 129 -13.56 -4.29 -6.65
C LEU A 129 -14.65 -4.35 -5.57
N ASP A 130 -15.49 -5.40 -5.56
CA ASP A 130 -16.51 -5.60 -4.53
C ASP A 130 -15.93 -5.76 -3.12
N LEU A 131 -14.81 -6.49 -3.00
CA LEU A 131 -14.09 -6.67 -1.75
C LEU A 131 -13.41 -5.39 -1.29
N LEU A 132 -12.77 -4.66 -2.21
CA LEU A 132 -12.11 -3.39 -1.92
C LEU A 132 -13.13 -2.35 -1.45
N LEU A 133 -14.25 -2.18 -2.16
CA LEU A 133 -15.32 -1.26 -1.78
C LEU A 133 -15.96 -1.63 -0.44
N ALA A 134 -16.16 -2.93 -0.18
CA ALA A 134 -16.65 -3.39 1.11
C ALA A 134 -15.66 -3.09 2.25
N GLY A 135 -14.35 -3.23 1.99
CA GLY A 135 -13.30 -2.87 2.93
C GLY A 135 -13.21 -1.36 3.17
N ILE A 136 -13.29 -0.55 2.10
CA ILE A 136 -13.36 0.91 2.18
C ILE A 136 -14.52 1.34 3.09
N GLN A 137 -15.73 0.83 2.82
CA GLN A 137 -16.91 1.16 3.62
C GLN A 137 -16.77 0.72 5.08
N ARG A 138 -16.29 -0.50 5.33
CA ARG A 138 -16.22 -1.04 6.69
C ARG A 138 -15.18 -0.34 7.55
N TYR A 139 -13.98 -0.16 6.99
CA TYR A 139 -12.81 0.34 7.72
C TYR A 139 -12.56 1.82 7.49
N GLN A 140 -13.47 2.51 6.80
CA GLN A 140 -13.41 3.94 6.51
C GLN A 140 -12.06 4.31 5.87
N ALA A 141 -11.69 3.56 4.83
CA ALA A 141 -10.41 3.77 4.15
C ALA A 141 -10.31 5.21 3.60
N THR A 142 -9.14 5.83 3.75
CA THR A 142 -8.91 7.24 3.41
C THR A 142 -8.07 7.40 2.14
N LEU A 143 -7.16 6.47 1.87
CA LEU A 143 -6.24 6.50 0.73
C LEU A 143 -6.45 5.27 -0.17
N PHE A 144 -6.82 5.51 -1.43
CA PHE A 144 -7.03 4.44 -2.41
C PHE A 144 -6.03 4.53 -3.57
N PRO A 145 -4.92 3.78 -3.52
CA PRO A 145 -3.95 3.72 -4.61
C PRO A 145 -4.47 2.85 -5.77
N LEU A 146 -4.30 3.33 -6.99
CA LEU A 146 -4.77 2.71 -8.23
C LEU A 146 -3.68 2.72 -9.31
N LEU A 147 -3.83 1.85 -10.30
CA LEU A 147 -3.10 1.95 -11.58
C LEU A 147 -4.09 2.39 -12.67
N PRO A 148 -3.66 3.03 -13.77
CA PRO A 148 -4.56 3.63 -14.77
C PRO A 148 -5.67 2.70 -15.29
N THR A 149 -5.35 1.42 -15.54
CA THR A 149 -6.34 0.43 -16.01
C THR A 149 -7.43 0.16 -14.98
N TYR A 150 -7.07 0.10 -13.70
CA TYR A 150 -8.02 -0.12 -12.61
C TYR A 150 -8.76 1.17 -12.25
N ALA A 151 -8.13 2.33 -12.37
CA ALA A 151 -8.79 3.63 -12.25
C ALA A 151 -9.95 3.77 -13.24
N ALA A 152 -9.73 3.40 -14.50
CA ALA A 152 -10.77 3.39 -15.53
C ALA A 152 -11.89 2.38 -15.21
N ALA A 153 -11.54 1.18 -14.71
CA ALA A 153 -12.53 0.18 -14.32
C ALA A 153 -13.39 0.65 -13.14
N VAL A 154 -12.79 1.32 -12.15
CA VAL A 154 -13.51 1.88 -11.00
C VAL A 154 -14.44 3.01 -11.44
N SER A 155 -13.95 3.94 -12.27
CA SER A 155 -14.74 5.12 -12.68
C SER A 155 -15.98 4.77 -13.49
N GLN A 156 -15.98 3.63 -14.18
CA GLN A 156 -17.09 3.16 -15.01
C GLN A 156 -17.99 2.14 -14.30
N SER A 157 -17.62 1.70 -13.09
CA SER A 157 -18.33 0.60 -12.44
C SER A 157 -19.58 1.08 -11.70
N PRO A 158 -20.78 0.56 -12.03
CA PRO A 158 -22.00 0.87 -11.27
C PRO A 158 -21.98 0.27 -9.86
N LEU A 159 -20.96 -0.53 -9.52
CA LEU A 159 -20.81 -1.11 -8.20
C LEU A 159 -20.43 -0.05 -7.16
N VAL A 160 -19.70 1.00 -7.54
CA VAL A 160 -19.20 2.01 -6.61
C VAL A 160 -20.35 2.72 -5.88
N SER A 161 -21.46 2.99 -6.58
CA SER A 161 -22.65 3.63 -5.98
C SER A 161 -23.41 2.73 -4.99
N GLN A 162 -23.05 1.46 -4.87
CA GLN A 162 -23.64 0.52 -3.91
C GLN A 162 -22.92 0.51 -2.56
N PHE A 163 -21.81 1.25 -2.43
CA PHE A 163 -21.01 1.34 -1.21
C PHE A 163 -20.84 2.79 -0.78
N ASN A 164 -20.77 3.02 0.53
CA ASN A 164 -20.35 4.29 1.08
C ASN A 164 -18.82 4.41 0.96
N VAL A 165 -18.36 5.27 0.04
CA VAL A 165 -16.94 5.55 -0.22
C VAL A 165 -16.51 6.94 0.24
N SER A 166 -17.36 7.66 0.99
CA SER A 166 -17.12 9.05 1.39
C SER A 166 -15.93 9.26 2.34
N SER A 167 -15.39 8.19 2.93
CA SER A 167 -14.18 8.27 3.75
C SER A 167 -12.91 8.48 2.93
N VAL A 168 -12.93 8.16 1.63
CA VAL A 168 -11.76 8.29 0.77
C VAL A 168 -11.52 9.78 0.50
N ARG A 169 -10.40 10.28 0.99
CA ARG A 169 -9.96 11.68 0.82
C ARG A 169 -8.91 11.85 -0.28
N THR A 170 -8.15 10.78 -0.55
CA THR A 170 -7.05 10.79 -1.53
C THR A 170 -7.10 9.58 -2.45
N ILE A 171 -6.96 9.81 -3.75
CA ILE A 171 -6.69 8.77 -4.74
C ILE A 171 -5.32 9.03 -5.38
N GLY A 172 -4.45 8.03 -5.37
CA GLY A 172 -3.15 8.07 -6.03
C GLY A 172 -3.13 7.13 -7.23
N ILE A 173 -2.87 7.63 -8.43
CA ILE A 173 -2.82 6.84 -9.67
C ILE A 173 -1.40 6.86 -10.24
N GLY A 174 -0.74 5.70 -10.22
CA GLY A 174 0.67 5.58 -10.59
C GLY A 174 0.94 4.52 -11.66
N GLY A 175 2.13 4.60 -12.28
CA GLY A 175 2.65 3.58 -13.20
C GLY A 175 2.58 3.96 -14.69
N ASN A 176 1.64 4.81 -15.10
CA ASN A 176 1.60 5.43 -16.43
C ASN A 176 0.70 6.68 -16.42
N ALA A 177 0.64 7.40 -17.55
CA ALA A 177 -0.29 8.51 -17.75
C ALA A 177 -1.75 8.03 -17.58
N THR A 178 -2.54 8.84 -16.89
CA THR A 178 -3.97 8.59 -16.69
C THR A 178 -4.79 9.54 -17.54
N PRO A 179 -5.75 9.07 -18.35
CA PRO A 179 -6.63 9.96 -19.10
C PRO A 179 -7.38 10.90 -18.17
N GLU A 180 -7.37 12.19 -18.49
CA GLU A 180 -7.99 13.26 -17.68
C GLU A 180 -9.46 12.97 -17.36
N VAL A 181 -10.21 12.40 -18.31
CA VAL A 181 -11.62 12.02 -18.11
C VAL A 181 -11.80 10.98 -17.00
N VAL A 182 -10.85 10.05 -16.84
CA VAL A 182 -10.88 9.03 -15.78
C VAL A 182 -10.58 9.68 -14.42
N ALA A 183 -9.58 10.55 -14.39
CA ALA A 183 -9.20 11.31 -13.20
C ALA A 183 -10.38 12.16 -12.67
N GLN A 184 -11.02 12.93 -13.55
CA GLN A 184 -12.17 13.77 -13.21
C GLN A 184 -13.37 12.96 -12.72
N GLU A 185 -13.65 11.82 -13.36
CA GLU A 185 -14.78 10.98 -12.96
C GLU A 185 -14.55 10.33 -11.59
N LEU A 186 -13.32 9.89 -11.28
CA LEU A 186 -12.97 9.42 -9.94
C LEU A 186 -13.11 10.53 -8.89
N ALA A 187 -12.61 11.73 -9.20
CA ALA A 187 -12.75 12.87 -8.30
C ALA A 187 -14.23 13.18 -8.00
N ARG A 188 -15.09 13.09 -9.01
CA ARG A 188 -16.55 13.28 -8.86
C ARG A 188 -17.21 12.18 -8.04
N ILE A 189 -16.89 10.91 -8.30
CA ILE A 189 -17.52 9.76 -7.64
C ILE A 189 -17.18 9.71 -6.15
N PHE A 190 -15.90 9.93 -5.83
CA PHE A 190 -15.40 9.82 -4.46
C PHE A 190 -15.44 11.14 -3.69
N ASN A 191 -15.66 12.28 -4.37
CA ASN A 191 -15.64 13.62 -3.78
C ASN A 191 -14.36 13.89 -2.97
N ILE A 192 -13.21 13.56 -3.57
CA ILE A 192 -11.90 13.60 -2.92
C ILE A 192 -11.34 15.02 -2.78
N GLU A 193 -10.50 15.20 -1.77
CA GLU A 193 -9.74 16.43 -1.51
C GLU A 193 -8.50 16.51 -2.40
N SER A 194 -7.89 15.35 -2.68
CA SER A 194 -6.62 15.26 -3.42
C SER A 194 -6.64 14.11 -4.42
N LEU A 195 -6.23 14.41 -5.66
CA LEU A 195 -5.98 13.44 -6.72
C LEU A 195 -4.54 13.59 -7.20
N ILE A 196 -3.76 12.53 -7.02
CA ILE A 196 -2.36 12.48 -7.46
C ILE A 196 -2.30 11.54 -8.65
N HIS A 197 -1.94 12.03 -9.84
CA HIS A 197 -1.79 11.17 -11.02
C HIS A 197 -0.67 11.67 -11.94
N GLY A 198 -0.07 10.73 -12.69
CA GLY A 198 0.81 11.07 -13.80
C GLY A 198 0.04 11.81 -14.89
N ARG A 199 0.56 12.96 -15.32
CA ARG A 199 0.13 13.69 -16.52
C ARG A 199 0.83 13.15 -17.75
#